data_AF-A0A3M1QSP8-F1
#
_entry.id   AF-A0A3M1QSP8-F1
#
_cell.length_a   1.000
_cell.length_b   1.000
_cell.length_c   1.000
_cell.angle_alpha   90.00
_cell.angle_beta   90.00
_cell.angle_gamma   90.00
#
_symmetry.space_group_name_H-M   'P 1'
#
loop_
_entity.id
_entity.type
_entity.pdbx_description
1 polymer ?
#
loop_
_entity_poly.entity_id
_entity_poly.type
_entity_poly.pdbx_seq_one_letter_code
_entity_poly.pdbx_strand_id
1 'polypeptide(L)' 'MNKVVSSAQEALEKAGLRDGMTIMAGGFGLCGIPEKCIAAIREMGVKDLVVISNNCGVDDFGLGLL' A
#
# COMPACT_ATOMS: atom_id res chain seq x y z
N MET A 1 -20.48 14.51 1.99
CA MET A 1 -19.06 14.62 2.38
C MET A 1 -18.22 14.07 1.25
N ASN A 2 -17.35 14.88 0.64
CA ASN A 2 -16.45 14.42 -0.43
C ASN A 2 -15.23 13.72 0.19
N LYS A 3 -14.90 12.51 -0.28
CA LYS A 3 -13.75 11.71 0.18
C LYS A 3 -12.66 11.57 -0.88
N VAL A 4 -12.81 12.24 -2.03
CA VAL A 4 -11.79 12.24 -3.08
C VAL A 4 -10.58 13.03 -2.61
N VAL A 5 -9.40 12.45 -2.80
CA VAL A 5 -8.08 13.05 -2.51
C VAL A 5 -7.27 13.13 -3.80
N SER A 6 -6.26 14.00 -3.83
CA SER A 6 -5.47 14.31 -5.02
C SER A 6 -4.39 13.27 -5.33
N SER A 7 -3.94 12.51 -4.33
CA SER A 7 -2.90 11.47 -4.50
C SER A 7 -3.06 10.31 -3.51
N ALA A 8 -2.38 9.19 -3.79
CA ALA A 8 -2.33 8.05 -2.87
C ALA A 8 -1.55 8.39 -1.59
N GLN A 9 -0.47 9.16 -1.70
CA GLN A 9 0.27 9.65 -0.54
C GLN A 9 -0.62 10.50 0.38
N GLU A 10 -1.39 11.45 -0.16
CA GLU A 10 -2.35 12.26 0.62
C GLU A 10 -3.39 11.36 1.31
N ALA A 11 -3.86 10.31 0.63
CA ALA A 11 -4.79 9.34 1.20
C ALA A 11 -4.19 8.64 2.43
N LEU A 12 -2.95 8.16 2.33
CA LEU A 12 -2.26 7.40 3.37
C LEU A 12 -1.84 8.28 4.55
N GLU A 13 -1.38 9.50 4.29
CA GLU A 13 -1.10 10.51 5.33
C GLU A 13 -2.37 10.86 6.11
N LYS A 14 -3.48 11.12 5.43
CA LYS A 14 -4.78 11.37 6.07
C LYS A 14 -5.30 10.16 6.85
N ALA A 15 -4.98 8.95 6.39
CA ALA A 15 -5.30 7.71 7.10
C ALA A 15 -4.38 7.46 8.32
N GLY A 16 -3.27 8.20 8.44
CA GLY A 16 -2.32 8.08 9.54
C GLY A 16 -1.42 6.85 9.45
N LEU A 17 -1.06 6.43 8.23
CA LEU A 17 -0.13 5.32 8.03
C LEU A 17 1.21 5.59 8.76
N ARG A 18 1.69 4.60 9.52
CA ARG A 18 2.94 4.67 10.30
C ARG A 18 3.52 3.28 10.52
N ASP A 19 4.75 3.24 11.00
CA ASP A 19 5.48 2.00 11.26
C ASP A 19 4.71 1.06 12.19
N GLY A 20 4.89 -0.25 11.98
CA GLY A 20 4.29 -1.30 12.81
C GLY A 20 2.80 -1.55 12.58
N MET A 21 2.17 -0.87 11.62
CA MET A 21 0.74 -1.06 11.32
C MET A 21 0.46 -2.39 10.63
N THR A 22 -0.71 -2.95 10.91
CA THR A 22 -1.28 -4.04 10.10
C THR A 22 -2.16 -3.44 9.00
N ILE A 23 -1.87 -3.80 7.74
CA ILE A 23 -2.63 -3.35 6.57
C ILE A 23 -3.13 -4.54 5.77
N MET A 24 -4.24 -4.35 5.05
CA MET A 24 -4.79 -5.35 4.14
C MET A 24 -4.67 -4.83 2.70
N ALA A 25 -4.07 -5.63 1.83
CA ALA A 25 -3.89 -5.32 0.42
C ALA A 25 -4.66 -6.34 -0.44
N GLY A 26 -5.66 -5.83 -1.17
CA GLY A 26 -6.42 -6.64 -2.14
C GLY A 26 -5.62 -6.99 -3.40
N GLY A 27 -6.16 -7.92 -4.19
CA GLY A 27 -5.58 -8.41 -5.44
C GLY A 27 -5.29 -9.92 -5.41
N PHE A 28 -5.05 -10.49 -6.60
CA PHE A 28 -4.63 -11.89 -6.78
C PHE A 28 -3.50 -11.95 -7.79
N GLY A 29 -2.33 -12.46 -7.37
CA GLY A 29 -1.09 -12.29 -8.14
C GLY A 29 -0.85 -10.80 -8.41
N LEU A 30 -0.92 -10.39 -9.67
CA LEU A 30 -0.77 -8.99 -10.12
C LEU A 30 -2.09 -8.36 -10.59
N CYS A 31 -3.20 -9.07 -10.47
CA CYS A 31 -4.51 -8.60 -10.90
C CYS A 31 -5.24 -7.88 -9.75
N GLY A 32 -5.67 -6.64 -9.98
CA GLY A 32 -6.46 -5.87 -9.00
C GLY A 32 -5.67 -5.38 -7.78
N ILE A 33 -4.35 -5.25 -7.90
CA ILE A 33 -3.49 -4.74 -6.83
C ILE A 33 -3.56 -3.21 -6.72
N PRO A 34 -3.39 -2.62 -5.52
CA PRO A 34 -3.44 -1.17 -5.33
C PRO A 34 -2.09 -0.49 -5.65
N GLU A 35 -1.66 -0.55 -6.92
CA GLU A 35 -0.31 -0.13 -7.39
C GLU A 35 0.10 1.26 -6.89
N LYS A 36 -0.80 2.25 -6.97
CA LYS A 36 -0.52 3.63 -6.53
C LYS A 36 -0.31 3.75 -5.02
N CYS A 37 -1.05 2.97 -4.23
CA CYS A 37 -0.86 2.95 -2.78
C CYS A 37 0.44 2.25 -2.41
N ILE A 38 0.78 1.14 -3.08
CA ILE A 38 2.04 0.42 -2.85
C ILE A 38 3.24 1.34 -3.14
N ALA A 39 3.24 2.03 -4.28
CA ALA A 39 4.28 2.99 -4.62
C ALA A 39 4.40 4.10 -3.57
N ALA A 40 3.28 4.66 -3.11
CA ALA A 40 3.27 5.69 -2.08
C ALA A 40 3.77 5.17 -0.72
N ILE A 41 3.41 3.95 -0.31
CA ILE A 41 3.92 3.33 0.93
C ILE A 41 5.45 3.21 0.87
N ARG A 42 5.99 2.74 -0.27
CA ARG A 42 7.43 2.65 -0.51
C ARG A 42 8.10 4.02 -0.40
N GLU A 43 7.54 5.04 -1.05
CA GLU A 43 8.07 6.42 -1.03
C GLU A 43 8.03 7.04 0.37
N MET A 44 6.99 6.75 1.16
CA MET A 44 6.87 7.19 2.55
C MET A 44 7.88 6.50 3.48
N GLY A 45 8.49 5.39 3.05
CA GLY A 45 9.55 4.70 3.80
C GLY A 45 9.08 4.07 5.11
N VAL A 46 7.79 3.76 5.22
CA VAL A 46 7.18 3.12 6.41
C VAL A 46 7.72 1.71 6.58
N LYS A 47 8.01 1.33 7.82
CA LYS A 47 8.66 0.07 8.18
C LYS A 47 7.81 -0.82 9.06
N ASP A 48 8.23 -2.08 9.17
CA ASP A 48 7.65 -3.07 10.09
C ASP A 48 6.14 -3.29 9.90
N LEU A 49 5.65 -3.14 8.66
CA LEU A 49 4.25 -3.39 8.33
C LEU A 49 3.93 -4.89 8.40
N VAL A 50 2.80 -5.21 8.98
CA VAL A 50 2.19 -6.54 8.84
C VAL A 50 1.19 -6.46 7.69
N VAL A 51 1.51 -7.11 6.57
CA VAL A 51 0.66 -7.05 5.36
C VAL A 51 -0.16 -8.33 5.23
N ILE A 52 -1.48 -8.19 5.20
CA ILE A 52 -2.43 -9.26 4.90
C ILE A 52 -2.75 -9.19 3.40
N SER A 53 -2.34 -10.20 2.64
CA SER A 53 -2.65 -10.30 1.20
C SER A 53 -2.69 -11.76 0.74
N ASN A 54 -3.30 -12.01 -0.42
CA ASN A 54 -3.33 -13.33 -1.05
C ASN A 54 -1.94 -13.73 -1.58
N ASN A 55 -1.18 -12.79 -2.14
CA ASN A 55 0.19 -12.99 -2.63
C ASN A 55 1.04 -11.75 -2.33
N CYS A 56 2.36 -11.92 -2.36
CA CYS A 56 3.32 -10.82 -2.18
C CYS A 56 3.72 -10.14 -3.50
N GLY A 57 3.00 -10.38 -4.59
CA GLY A 57 3.45 -9.96 -5.94
C GLY A 57 4.68 -10.75 -6.38
N VAL A 58 5.61 -10.08 -7.06
CA VAL A 58 6.89 -10.62 -7.54
C VAL A 58 8.01 -9.63 -7.24
N ASP A 59 9.26 -10.03 -7.43
CA ASP A 59 10.41 -9.12 -7.29
C ASP A 59 10.20 -7.86 -8.13
N ASP A 60 10.43 -6.70 -7.52
CA ASP A 60 10.27 -5.37 -8.11
C ASP A 60 8.85 -5.01 -8.62
N PHE A 61 7.80 -5.77 -8.26
CA PHE A 61 6.43 -5.44 -8.66
C PHE A 61 5.33 -5.92 -7.69
N GLY A 62 4.32 -5.09 -7.48
CA GLY A 62 3.30 -5.34 -6.43
C GLY A 62 3.92 -5.20 -5.04
N LEU A 63 3.52 -6.06 -4.09
CA LEU A 63 4.04 -5.98 -2.71
C LEU A 63 5.54 -6.31 -2.60
N GLY A 64 6.17 -6.92 -3.61
CA GLY A 64 7.62 -7.14 -3.65
C GLY A 64 8.45 -5.85 -3.78
N LEU A 65 7.79 -4.69 -3.89
CA LEU A 65 8.40 -3.37 -3.79
C LEU A 65 8.61 -2.88 -2.34
N LEU A 66 7.94 -3.51 -1.36
CA LEU A 66 7.90 -3.11 0.05
C LEU A 66 8.88 -3.90 0.91
#